data_AF-A0A7C9IWK9-F1
#
_entry.id   AF-A0A7C9IWK9-F1
#
_cell.length_a   1.000
_cell.length_b   1.000
_cell.length_c   1.000
_cell.angle_alpha   90.00
_cell.angle_beta   90.00
_cell.angle_gamma   90.00
#
_symmetry.space_group_name_H-M   'P 1'
#
loop_
_entity.id
_entity.type
_entity.pdbx_description
1 polymer ?
#
loop_
_entity_poly.entity_id
_entity_poly.type
_entity_poly.pdbx_seq_one_letter_code
_entity_poly.pdbx_strand_id
1 'polypeptide(L)'
;MKVQCLWDESHWFSPDRFRKYNFLCDECYEEIYKPYAALFSLKQFEENLETIKAQMKNSRTRKWTAGEALIVRTLGFDTLVKIDLFENNLV
;
A
#
# COMPACT_ATOMS: atom_id res chain seq x y z
N MET A 1 -15.83 -18.71 -6.35
CA MET A 1 -14.81 -18.18 -7.25
C MET A 1 -13.61 -17.79 -6.41
N LYS A 2 -12.39 -18.21 -6.77
CA LYS A 2 -11.17 -17.72 -6.12
C LYS A 2 -10.61 -16.57 -6.95
N VAL A 3 -10.08 -15.55 -6.29
CA VAL A 3 -9.46 -14.39 -6.91
C VAL A 3 -8.01 -14.33 -6.43
N GLN A 4 -7.11 -13.91 -7.31
CA GLN A 4 -5.70 -13.74 -6.99
C GLN A 4 -5.51 -12.39 -6.28
N CYS A 5 -4.72 -12.36 -5.21
CA CYS A 5 -4.40 -11.11 -4.53
C CYS A 5 -3.55 -10.24 -5.43
N LEU A 6 -3.99 -9.01 -5.69
CA LEU A 6 -3.28 -8.11 -6.58
C LEU A 6 -2.02 -7.53 -5.94
N TRP A 7 -1.82 -7.65 -4.62
CA TRP A 7 -0.63 -7.06 -3.97
C TRP A 7 0.68 -7.71 -4.44
N ASP A 8 0.77 -9.03 -4.34
CA ASP A 8 1.98 -9.78 -4.66
C ASP A 8 1.74 -10.88 -5.69
N GLU A 9 0.48 -11.08 -6.11
CA GLU A 9 0.04 -12.14 -7.01
C GLU A 9 0.42 -13.55 -6.54
N SER A 10 0.85 -13.71 -5.29
CA SER A 10 1.43 -14.96 -4.78
C SER A 10 0.38 -15.92 -4.24
N HIS A 11 -0.78 -15.39 -3.82
CA HIS A 11 -1.81 -16.15 -3.14
C HIS A 11 -3.20 -15.87 -3.68
N TRP A 12 -4.06 -16.87 -3.50
CA TRP A 12 -5.45 -16.86 -3.92
C TRP A 12 -6.35 -16.82 -2.70
N PHE A 13 -7.41 -16.04 -2.75
CA PHE A 13 -8.40 -15.94 -1.68
C PHE A 13 -9.82 -16.05 -2.23
N SER A 14 -10.76 -16.38 -1.36
CA SER A 14 -12.18 -16.41 -1.69
C SER A 14 -12.80 -15.09 -1.20
N PRO A 15 -13.28 -14.22 -2.09
CA PRO A 15 -13.95 -13.00 -1.66
C PRO A 15 -15.23 -13.36 -0.89
N ASP A 16 -15.38 -12.75 0.28
CA ASP A 16 -16.62 -12.83 1.03
C ASP A 16 -17.63 -11.84 0.45
N ARG A 17 -18.87 -12.30 0.31
CA ARG A 17 -20.03 -11.57 -0.24
C ARG A 17 -20.42 -10.34 0.60
N PHE A 18 -19.92 -10.22 1.83
CA PHE A 18 -20.13 -9.05 2.68
C PHE A 18 -18.99 -8.01 2.61
N ARG A 19 -17.90 -8.29 1.89
CA ARG A 19 -16.75 -7.38 1.80
C ARG A 19 -16.93 -6.37 0.67
N LYS A 20 -16.37 -5.18 0.88
CA LYS A 20 -16.35 -4.08 -0.10
C LYS A 20 -15.15 -4.12 -1.05
N TYR A 21 -14.31 -5.15 -0.95
CA TYR A 21 -13.10 -5.33 -1.75
C TYR A 21 -12.97 -6.78 -2.18
N ASN A 22 -12.45 -6.96 -3.40
CA ASN A 22 -12.23 -8.26 -4.03
C ASN A 22 -10.86 -8.36 -4.72
N PHE A 23 -9.95 -7.44 -4.43
CA PHE A 23 -8.61 -7.35 -5.05
C PHE A 23 -7.45 -7.65 -4.07
N LEU A 24 -7.70 -7.62 -2.76
CA LEU A 24 -6.75 -8.03 -1.72
C LEU A 24 -7.33 -9.14 -0.85
N CYS A 25 -6.47 -10.05 -0.38
CA CYS A 25 -6.80 -10.91 0.74
C CYS A 25 -6.91 -10.10 2.04
N ASP A 26 -7.38 -10.70 3.13
CA ASP A 26 -7.55 -9.99 4.41
C ASP A 26 -6.24 -9.52 5.03
N GLU A 27 -5.20 -10.35 4.92
CA GLU A 27 -3.87 -10.01 5.44
C GLU A 27 -3.29 -8.80 4.70
N CYS A 28 -3.30 -8.81 3.37
CA CYS A 28 -2.87 -7.65 2.58
C CYS A 28 -3.78 -6.44 2.76
N TYR A 29 -5.09 -6.63 2.99
CA TYR A 29 -5.98 -5.52 3.30
C TYR A 29 -5.57 -4.82 4.61
N GLU A 30 -5.33 -5.59 5.66
CA GLU A 30 -4.96 -5.08 6.98
C GLU A 30 -3.54 -4.50 7.03
N GLU A 31 -2.58 -5.17 6.39
CA GLU A 31 -1.18 -4.77 6.44
C GLU A 31 -0.82 -3.68 5.40
N ILE A 32 -1.44 -3.73 4.22
CA ILE A 32 -1.07 -2.86 3.09
C ILE A 32 -2.10 -1.77 2.86
N TYR A 33 -3.40 -2.06 2.77
CA TYR A 33 -4.39 -1.00 2.48
C TYR A 33 -4.68 -0.12 3.70
N LYS A 34 -4.93 -0.73 4.87
CA LYS A 34 -5.40 -0.02 6.06
C LYS A 34 -4.51 1.15 6.49
N PRO A 35 -3.17 1.08 6.40
CA PRO A 35 -2.32 2.25 6.66
C PRO A 35 -2.59 3.43 5.71
N TYR A 36 -3.06 3.18 4.48
CA TYR A 36 -3.29 4.19 3.44
C TYR A 36 -4.76 4.61 3.32
N ALA A 37 -5.66 4.05 4.14
CA ALA A 37 -7.10 4.34 4.07
C ALA A 37 -7.44 5.84 4.32
N ALA A 38 -6.52 6.60 4.92
CA ALA A 38 -6.65 8.05 5.08
C ALA A 38 -6.34 8.86 3.80
N LEU A 39 -5.59 8.28 2.86
CA LEU A 39 -5.21 8.92 1.59
C LEU A 39 -6.06 8.41 0.42
N PHE A 40 -6.46 7.14 0.44
CA PHE A 40 -7.17 6.51 -0.65
C PHE A 40 -8.45 5.82 -0.17
N SER A 41 -9.55 6.08 -0.87
CA SER A 41 -10.67 5.13 -0.87
C SER A 41 -10.22 3.78 -1.43
N LEU A 42 -10.94 2.71 -1.10
CA LEU A 42 -10.66 1.37 -1.63
C LEU A 42 -10.51 1.35 -3.15
N LYS A 43 -11.40 2.05 -3.86
CA LYS A 43 -11.40 2.14 -5.32
C LYS A 43 -10.15 2.87 -5.83
N GLN A 44 -9.81 4.01 -5.24
CA GLN A 44 -8.61 4.76 -5.66
C GLN A 44 -7.33 3.97 -5.36
N PHE A 45 -7.30 3.21 -4.26
CA PHE A 45 -6.14 2.37 -3.94
C PHE A 45 -5.98 1.24 -4.96
N GLU A 46 -7.07 0.60 -5.38
CA GLU A 46 -7.06 -0.41 -6.45
C GLU A 46 -6.57 0.19 -7.78
N GLU A 47 -7.08 1.36 -8.17
CA GLU A 47 -6.67 2.07 -9.40
C GLU A 47 -5.19 2.50 -9.38
N ASN A 48 -4.63 2.77 -8.20
CA ASN A 48 -3.25 3.24 -8.02
C ASN A 48 -2.30 2.16 -7.49
N LEU A 49 -2.71 0.89 -7.45
CA LEU A 49 -1.96 -0.17 -6.78
C LEU A 49 -0.52 -0.29 -7.28
N GLU A 50 -0.31 -0.26 -8.61
CA GLU A 50 1.02 -0.35 -9.21
C GLU A 50 1.88 0.86 -8.90
N THR A 51 1.30 2.07 -8.88
CA THR A 51 1.98 3.30 -8.46
C THR A 51 2.46 3.19 -7.02
N ILE A 52 1.59 2.71 -6.12
CA ILE A 52 1.91 2.53 -4.70
C ILE A 52 3.01 1.48 -4.51
N LYS A 53 2.95 0.34 -5.23
CA LYS A 53 4.02 -0.67 -5.23
C LYS A 53 5.35 -0.10 -5.70
N ALA A 54 5.33 0.63 -6.82
CA ALA A 54 6.53 1.25 -7.37
C ALA A 54 7.14 2.26 -6.38
N GLN A 55 6.29 3.08 -5.74
CA GLN A 55 6.74 4.02 -4.73
C GLN A 55 7.30 3.31 -3.50
N MET A 56 6.62 2.29 -2.96
CA MET A 56 7.13 1.49 -1.84
C MET A 56 8.49 0.86 -2.16
N LYS A 57 8.69 0.37 -3.38
CA LYS A 57 9.96 -0.17 -3.83
C LYS A 57 11.03 0.91 -3.88
N ASN A 58 10.74 2.07 -4.49
CA ASN A 58 11.66 3.20 -4.59
C ASN A 58 12.07 3.72 -3.21
N SER A 59 11.10 3.95 -2.32
CA SER A 59 11.33 4.36 -0.95
C SER A 59 12.17 3.34 -0.18
N ARG A 60 12.04 2.04 -0.46
CA ARG A 60 12.82 1.00 0.23
C ARG A 60 14.26 0.86 -0.28
N THR A 61 14.51 1.07 -1.57
CA THR A 61 15.82 0.82 -2.19
C THR A 61 16.73 2.04 -2.25
N ARG A 62 16.16 3.25 -2.22
CA ARG A 62 16.95 4.49 -2.20
C ARG A 62 17.64 4.68 -0.84
N LYS A 63 18.75 5.43 -0.85
CA LYS A 63 19.41 5.84 0.39
C LYS A 63 18.54 6.88 1.11
N TRP A 64 18.24 6.62 2.37
CA TRP A 64 17.52 7.57 3.23
C TRP A 64 18.45 8.66 3.75
N THR A 65 17.91 9.87 3.83
CA THR A 65 18.48 10.95 4.62
C THR A 65 18.35 10.64 6.12
N ALA A 66 19.07 11.37 6.97
CA ALA A 66 18.93 11.23 8.42
C ALA A 66 17.50 11.53 8.90
N GLY A 67 16.81 12.49 8.27
CA GLY A 67 15.42 12.83 8.57
C GLY A 67 14.46 11.70 8.22
N GLU A 68 14.59 11.12 7.03
CA GLU A 68 13.77 9.98 6.60
C GLU A 68 14.01 8.74 7.45
N ALA A 69 15.27 8.46 7.81
CA ALA A 69 15.59 7.37 8.73
C ALA A 69 14.93 7.57 10.11
N LEU A 70 14.88 8.81 10.60
CA LEU A 70 14.16 9.15 11.83
C LEU A 70 12.65 8.94 11.66
N ILE A 71 12.06 9.38 10.55
CA ILE A 71 10.64 9.16 10.24
C ILE A 71 10.31 7.67 10.27
N VAL A 72 11.08 6.84 9.56
CA VAL A 72 10.84 5.39 9.52
C VAL A 72 10.95 4.77 10.92
N ARG A 73 11.95 5.19 11.70
CA ARG A 73 12.16 4.68 13.07
C ARG A 73 11.03 5.08 14.03
N THR A 74 10.47 6.26 13.87
CA THR A 74 9.49 6.83 14.82
C THR A 74 8.04 6.56 14.40
N LEU A 75 7.74 6.63 13.11
CA LEU A 75 6.38 6.62 12.55
C LEU A 75 6.12 5.45 11.60
N GLY A 76 7.13 4.63 11.31
CA GLY A 76 7.00 3.50 10.40
C GLY A 76 7.30 3.84 8.94
N PHE A 77 7.58 2.79 8.17
CA PHE A 77 7.95 2.92 6.76
C PHE A 77 6.80 3.40 5.87
N ASP A 78 5.56 3.04 6.19
CA ASP A 78 4.38 3.51 5.47
C ASP A 78 4.25 5.04 5.51
N THR A 79 4.66 5.67 6.61
CA THR A 79 4.67 7.15 6.70
C THR A 79 5.63 7.78 5.70
N LEU A 80 6.82 7.20 5.51
CA LEU A 80 7.77 7.67 4.48
C LEU A 80 7.17 7.52 3.07
N VAL A 81 6.52 6.40 2.79
CA VAL A 81 5.90 6.16 1.48
C VAL A 81 4.77 7.17 1.22
N LYS A 82 3.96 7.49 2.22
CA LYS A 82 2.89 8.50 2.11
C LYS A 82 3.44 9.89 1.79
N ILE A 83 4.54 10.28 2.44
CA ILE A 83 5.23 11.54 2.15
C ILE A 83 5.72 11.54 0.70
N ASP A 84 6.40 10.47 0.29
CA ASP A 84 6.91 10.37 -1.07
C ASP A 84 5.76 10.41 -2.12
N LEU A 85 4.63 9.74 -1.86
CA LEU A 85 3.45 9.79 -2.74
C LEU A 85 2.95 11.24 -2.90
N PHE A 86 2.88 11.99 -1.80
CA PHE A 86 2.45 13.40 -1.82
C PHE A 86 3.46 14.29 -2.57
N GLU A 87 4.75 14.16 -2.29
CA GLU A 87 5.81 14.94 -2.95
C GLU A 87 5.87 14.72 -4.47
N ASN A 88 5.48 13.52 -4.93
CA ASN A 88 5.42 13.19 -6.36
C ASN A 88 4.06 13.51 -7.01
N ASN A 89 3.13 14.17 -6.30
CA ASN A 89 1.76 14.47 -6.75
C ASN A 89 0.99 13.21 -7.21
N LEU A 90 1.16 12.11 -6.48
CA LEU A 90 0.48 10.83 -6.73
C LEU A 90 -0.75 10.64 -5.83
N VAL A 91 -1.00 11.59 -4.93
CA VAL A 91 -2.17 11.69 -4.02
C VAL A 91 -2.59 13.13 -3.81
#